data_AF-A0ABD5X079-F1
#
_entry.id   AF-A0ABD5X079-F1
#
_cell.length_a   1.000
_cell.length_b   1.000
_cell.length_c   1.000
_cell.angle_alpha   90.00
_cell.angle_beta   90.00
_cell.angle_gamma   90.00
#
_symmetry.space_group_name_H-M   'P 1'
#
loop_
_entity.id
_entity.type
_entity.pdbx_description
1 polymer ?
#
loop_
_entity_poly.entity_id
_entity_poly.type
_entity_poly.pdbx_seq_one_letter_code
_entity_poly.pdbx_strand_id
1 'polypeptide(L)'
;MTHFTRRGVLTALGVAGFSTVAGARLAGGSRPPFARYTVAQATDGPGALRVSWYETYNGTPIDSPEGDPVAGAEDTLDPTTGPTYVDDAPGAVVSLGNVLPGDSGNLVIGLQALDADLNVWFRPVLTANAENGQNEPEELAEGVDTDGVGELGGVTNSLFWLDNSVVFGACDGQADLFEPQVPTADGSGAAGAFVDVVEAFETGVRLPFDGGDGCPEALPQDGNRCVGFRWAVPEEIGNTIQSDSLEFTLEFAAVSCGDDANPFEVAA
;
A
#
# COMPACT_ATOMS: atom_id res chain seq x y z
N MET A 1 20.00 14.80 -19.42
CA MET A 1 18.62 14.29 -19.60
C MET A 1 18.67 12.80 -19.32
N THR A 2 18.72 12.47 -18.04
CA THR A 2 18.78 11.09 -17.54
C THR A 2 17.35 10.61 -17.39
N HIS A 3 17.00 9.61 -18.17
CA HIS A 3 15.72 8.92 -18.09
C HIS A 3 15.69 8.15 -16.77
N PHE A 4 14.73 8.45 -15.89
CA PHE A 4 14.38 7.57 -14.79
C PHE A 4 13.95 6.23 -15.40
N THR A 5 14.81 5.23 -15.31
CA THR A 5 14.50 3.88 -15.75
C THR A 5 13.78 3.19 -14.60
N ARG A 6 12.49 3.47 -14.42
CA ARG A 6 11.62 2.67 -13.55
C ARG A 6 11.40 1.32 -14.22
N ARG A 7 12.27 0.36 -13.89
CA ARG A 7 12.15 -1.02 -14.33
C ARG A 7 12.34 -1.95 -13.14
N GLY A 8 11.21 -2.49 -12.69
CA GLY A 8 11.06 -3.54 -11.67
C GLY A 8 9.60 -3.45 -11.21
N VAL A 9 8.59 -3.82 -11.99
CA VAL A 9 8.29 -5.15 -12.59
C VAL A 9 8.35 -6.27 -11.56
N LEU A 10 7.15 -6.56 -11.03
CA LEU A 10 6.60 -7.87 -10.67
C LEU A 10 7.30 -8.62 -9.53
N THR A 11 6.64 -8.75 -8.38
CA THR A 11 6.21 -10.03 -7.76
C THR A 11 5.57 -9.77 -6.38
N ALA A 12 4.49 -10.52 -6.09
CA ALA A 12 3.81 -10.77 -4.81
C ALA A 12 3.08 -9.62 -4.09
N LEU A 13 1.77 -9.51 -4.36
CA LEU A 13 0.83 -9.57 -3.23
C LEU A 13 0.97 -10.99 -2.64
N GLY A 14 1.72 -11.11 -1.55
CA GLY A 14 1.74 -12.32 -0.77
C GLY A 14 0.43 -12.42 -0.01
N VAL A 15 -0.53 -13.17 -0.53
CA VAL A 15 -1.50 -13.79 0.36
C VAL A 15 -0.98 -15.18 0.64
N ALA A 16 -0.64 -15.43 1.90
CA ALA A 16 -0.41 -16.79 2.34
C ALA A 16 -1.68 -17.60 2.07
N GLY A 17 -1.57 -18.63 1.22
CA GLY A 17 -2.64 -19.61 0.99
C GLY A 17 -3.29 -19.67 -0.40
N PHE A 18 -2.79 -18.99 -1.45
CA PHE A 18 -3.43 -19.07 -2.80
C PHE A 18 -2.83 -20.06 -3.80
N SER A 19 -3.73 -20.74 -4.49
CA SER A 19 -3.55 -21.24 -5.86
C SER A 19 -3.84 -20.11 -6.87
N THR A 20 -2.88 -19.79 -7.73
CA THR A 20 -3.06 -18.84 -8.84
C THR A 20 -4.22 -19.28 -9.75
N VAL A 21 -5.28 -18.49 -9.88
CA VAL A 21 -6.32 -18.72 -10.89
C VAL A 21 -5.92 -17.96 -12.16
N ALA A 22 -5.17 -18.62 -13.04
CA ALA A 22 -4.97 -18.11 -14.39
C ALA A 22 -6.33 -18.02 -15.12
N GLY A 23 -6.80 -16.81 -15.41
CA GLY A 23 -7.84 -16.58 -16.41
C GLY A 23 -9.31 -16.62 -15.96
N ALA A 24 -9.64 -16.53 -14.67
CA ALA A 24 -11.04 -16.39 -14.26
C ALA A 24 -11.52 -14.93 -14.34
N ARG A 25 -12.17 -14.57 -15.46
CA ARG A 25 -13.09 -13.44 -15.49
C ARG A 25 -14.29 -13.79 -14.60
N LEU A 26 -14.30 -13.32 -13.36
CA LEU A 26 -15.48 -13.39 -12.51
C LEU A 26 -16.52 -12.39 -13.06
N ALA A 27 -17.38 -12.90 -13.94
CA ALA A 27 -18.57 -12.22 -14.40
C ALA A 27 -19.70 -12.49 -13.39
N GLY A 28 -19.73 -11.71 -12.31
CA GLY A 28 -20.70 -11.84 -11.23
C GLY A 28 -20.77 -10.56 -10.42
N GLY A 29 -21.44 -9.54 -10.95
CA GLY A 29 -21.63 -8.26 -10.27
C GLY A 29 -21.93 -7.18 -11.29
N SER A 30 -23.09 -6.54 -11.19
CA SER A 30 -23.45 -5.47 -12.12
C SER A 30 -22.68 -4.21 -11.75
N ARG A 31 -21.71 -3.82 -12.60
CA ARG A 31 -20.90 -2.58 -12.62
C ARG A 31 -19.67 -2.56 -11.67
N PRO A 32 -18.44 -2.53 -12.21
CA PRO A 32 -17.23 -2.28 -11.42
C PRO A 32 -16.59 -0.92 -11.74
N PRO A 33 -15.86 -0.31 -10.79
CA PRO A 33 -15.13 0.89 -11.14
C PRO A 33 -13.77 1.09 -10.47
N PHE A 34 -12.69 0.85 -11.22
CA PHE A 34 -11.30 1.25 -10.92
C PHE A 34 -10.49 1.20 -12.22
N ALA A 35 -9.70 2.21 -12.60
CA ALA A 35 -9.01 2.21 -13.90
C ALA A 35 -8.04 1.02 -14.10
N ARG A 36 -7.44 0.49 -13.03
CA ARG A 36 -6.66 -0.78 -13.01
C ARG A 36 -6.87 -1.53 -11.69
N TYR A 37 -6.93 -2.86 -11.75
CA TYR A 37 -7.11 -3.70 -10.56
C TYR A 37 -6.45 -5.08 -10.68
N THR A 38 -6.18 -5.69 -9.52
CA THR A 38 -5.88 -7.11 -9.33
C THR A 38 -6.91 -7.77 -8.42
N VAL A 39 -6.95 -9.10 -8.41
CA VAL A 39 -7.86 -9.88 -7.56
C VAL A 39 -7.08 -10.93 -6.79
N ALA A 40 -7.22 -10.91 -5.47
CA ALA A 40 -6.90 -12.02 -4.58
C ALA A 40 -8.21 -12.75 -4.25
N GLN A 41 -8.20 -14.08 -4.19
CA GLN A 41 -9.36 -14.82 -3.64
C GLN A 41 -9.39 -14.66 -2.10
N ALA A 42 -10.39 -15.18 -1.40
CA ALA A 42 -10.30 -15.36 0.05
C ALA A 42 -9.62 -16.70 0.38
N THR A 43 -8.77 -16.74 1.40
CA THR A 43 -7.95 -17.94 1.74
C THR A 43 -8.82 -19.15 2.06
N ASP A 44 -9.94 -18.93 2.74
CA ASP A 44 -10.91 -19.96 3.09
C ASP A 44 -12.33 -19.40 2.90
N GLY A 45 -13.12 -20.05 2.03
CA GLY A 45 -14.54 -19.73 1.81
C GLY A 45 -14.86 -18.89 0.56
N PRO A 46 -16.12 -18.44 0.39
CA PRO A 46 -16.53 -17.67 -0.77
C PRO A 46 -16.07 -16.22 -0.67
N GLY A 47 -15.64 -15.63 -1.80
CA GLY A 47 -15.33 -14.21 -1.90
C GLY A 47 -13.98 -13.93 -2.52
N ALA A 48 -13.81 -12.71 -3.01
CA ALA A 48 -12.57 -12.25 -3.59
C ALA A 48 -12.31 -10.78 -3.26
N LEU A 49 -11.08 -10.45 -2.92
CA LEU A 49 -10.64 -9.08 -2.71
C LEU A 49 -10.08 -8.52 -4.01
N ARG A 50 -10.76 -7.52 -4.57
CA ARG A 50 -10.22 -6.68 -5.65
C ARG A 50 -9.40 -5.55 -5.05
N VAL A 51 -8.23 -5.30 -5.61
CA VAL A 51 -7.30 -4.24 -5.18
C VAL A 51 -6.94 -3.34 -6.36
N SER A 52 -7.02 -2.02 -6.17
CA SER A 52 -6.66 -0.96 -7.13
C SER A 52 -5.78 0.08 -6.44
N TRP A 53 -5.05 0.93 -7.19
CA TRP A 53 -4.23 1.98 -6.58
C TRP A 53 -3.89 3.12 -7.53
N TYR A 54 -3.49 4.26 -6.96
CA TYR A 54 -2.74 5.31 -7.64
C TYR A 54 -1.64 5.86 -6.73
N GLU A 55 -0.61 6.46 -7.33
CA GLU A 55 0.52 7.05 -6.63
C GLU A 55 0.79 8.48 -7.09
N THR A 56 1.30 9.33 -6.20
CA THR A 56 1.89 10.62 -6.51
C THR A 56 3.26 10.75 -5.87
N TYR A 57 4.13 11.54 -6.49
CA TYR A 57 5.44 11.93 -5.97
C TYR A 57 5.62 13.42 -6.11
N ASN A 58 5.92 14.09 -5.01
CA ASN A 58 5.92 15.55 -4.90
C ASN A 58 4.64 16.16 -5.49
N GLY A 59 3.50 15.52 -5.20
CA GLY A 59 2.17 15.90 -5.69
C GLY A 59 1.91 15.62 -7.19
N THR A 60 2.88 15.08 -7.92
CA THR A 60 2.72 14.72 -9.33
C THR A 60 2.32 13.25 -9.45
N PRO A 61 1.20 12.92 -10.13
CA PRO A 61 0.82 11.53 -10.37
C PRO A 61 1.93 10.73 -11.05
N ILE A 62 2.18 9.55 -10.52
CA ILE A 62 3.10 8.55 -11.05
C ILE A 62 2.28 7.50 -11.80
N ASP A 63 2.75 7.11 -13.00
CA ASP A 63 2.27 5.92 -13.73
C ASP A 63 0.73 5.79 -13.79
N SER A 64 0.06 6.85 -14.23
CA SER A 64 -1.25 6.69 -14.86
C SER A 64 -1.03 6.13 -16.28
N PRO A 65 -1.81 5.14 -16.72
CA PRO A 65 -1.53 4.46 -17.95
C PRO A 65 -2.10 5.24 -19.13
N GLU A 66 -1.26 5.36 -20.16
CA GLU A 66 -1.46 6.09 -21.42
C GLU A 66 -0.97 7.53 -21.34
N GLY A 67 -0.19 7.93 -22.35
CA GLY A 67 0.40 9.27 -22.49
C GLY A 67 -0.62 10.37 -22.78
N ASP A 68 -1.74 10.35 -22.08
CA ASP A 68 -2.70 11.42 -21.93
C ASP A 68 -2.40 12.10 -20.57
N PRO A 69 -2.35 13.44 -20.50
CA PRO A 69 -2.17 14.12 -19.23
C PRO A 69 -3.33 13.70 -18.32
N VAL A 70 -3.00 13.03 -17.22
CA VAL A 70 -3.93 12.46 -16.24
C VAL A 70 -5.04 13.47 -15.93
N ALA A 71 -6.22 13.23 -16.49
CA ALA A 71 -7.44 13.60 -15.81
C ALA A 71 -7.55 12.63 -14.61
N GLY A 72 -7.43 13.20 -13.41
CA GLY A 72 -7.67 12.58 -12.10
C GLY A 72 -6.93 11.28 -11.79
N ALA A 73 -5.87 11.32 -10.97
CA ALA A 73 -5.40 10.10 -10.29
C ALA A 73 -6.54 9.47 -9.44
N GLU A 74 -7.43 10.32 -8.92
CA GLU A 74 -8.72 9.99 -8.32
C GLU A 74 -9.70 9.28 -9.28
N ASP A 75 -9.65 9.56 -10.59
CA ASP A 75 -10.51 8.93 -11.60
C ASP A 75 -10.20 7.42 -11.74
N THR A 76 -9.01 7.01 -11.31
CA THR A 76 -8.65 5.58 -11.20
C THR A 76 -9.38 4.86 -10.08
N LEU A 77 -9.89 5.61 -9.10
CA LEU A 77 -10.74 5.16 -8.00
C LEU A 77 -12.21 5.58 -8.15
N ASP A 78 -12.54 6.38 -9.18
CA ASP A 78 -13.90 6.85 -9.43
C ASP A 78 -14.83 5.68 -9.79
N PRO A 79 -15.97 5.54 -9.07
CA PRO A 79 -16.97 4.53 -9.28
C PRO A 79 -17.65 4.50 -10.67
N THR A 80 -17.30 5.41 -11.57
CA THR A 80 -17.91 5.62 -12.87
C THR A 80 -16.95 5.42 -14.05
N THR A 81 -15.65 5.27 -13.80
CA THR A 81 -14.63 5.03 -14.83
C THR A 81 -14.53 3.55 -15.18
N GLY A 82 -14.48 3.24 -16.48
CA GLY A 82 -14.43 1.86 -16.98
C GLY A 82 -13.07 1.19 -16.67
N PRO A 83 -13.04 0.02 -16.02
CA PRO A 83 -11.79 -0.59 -15.60
C PRO A 83 -11.03 -1.29 -16.72
N THR A 84 -9.70 -1.29 -16.63
CA THR A 84 -8.82 -2.18 -17.41
C THR A 84 -8.23 -3.25 -16.49
N TYR A 85 -8.58 -4.51 -16.72
CA TYR A 85 -7.92 -5.64 -16.05
C TYR A 85 -6.46 -5.73 -16.49
N VAL A 86 -5.55 -6.00 -15.55
CA VAL A 86 -4.13 -6.19 -15.86
C VAL A 86 -3.78 -7.64 -15.54
N ASP A 87 -3.38 -8.41 -16.57
CA ASP A 87 -3.04 -9.85 -16.46
C ASP A 87 -1.83 -10.11 -15.55
N ASP A 88 -1.00 -9.09 -15.36
CA ASP A 88 0.12 -9.04 -14.42
C ASP A 88 -0.13 -7.88 -13.48
N ALA A 89 -0.52 -8.18 -12.24
CA ALA A 89 -0.55 -7.20 -11.18
C ALA A 89 0.81 -7.23 -10.47
N PRO A 90 1.79 -6.40 -10.88
CA PRO A 90 2.90 -6.16 -9.98
C PRO A 90 2.28 -5.61 -8.69
N GLY A 91 2.60 -6.23 -7.55
CA GLY A 91 2.27 -5.64 -6.26
C GLY A 91 2.78 -4.19 -6.20
N ALA A 92 2.25 -3.40 -5.27
CA ALA A 92 2.84 -2.12 -4.93
C ALA A 92 4.16 -2.37 -4.18
N VAL A 93 5.19 -2.82 -4.93
CA VAL A 93 6.57 -2.76 -4.47
C VAL A 93 6.98 -1.31 -4.61
N VAL A 94 7.14 -0.65 -3.47
CA VAL A 94 7.60 0.73 -3.41
C VAL A 94 9.10 0.70 -3.16
N SER A 95 9.84 1.41 -4.01
CA SER A 95 11.29 1.53 -3.92
C SER A 95 11.66 3.01 -3.85
N LEU A 96 12.39 3.37 -2.80
CA LEU A 96 12.95 4.69 -2.57
C LEU A 96 14.48 4.53 -2.65
N GLY A 97 15.11 4.95 -3.74
CA GLY A 97 16.58 4.84 -3.88
C GLY A 97 17.23 6.01 -4.63
N ASN A 98 16.46 7.05 -4.91
CA ASN A 98 16.95 8.33 -5.45
C ASN A 98 16.08 9.48 -4.90
N VAL A 99 15.67 9.35 -3.64
CA VAL A 99 14.87 10.37 -2.95
C VAL A 99 15.79 11.42 -2.38
N LEU A 100 15.39 12.68 -2.49
CA LEU A 100 16.11 13.82 -1.95
C LEU A 100 15.45 14.29 -0.66
N PRO A 101 16.18 14.98 0.24
CA PRO A 101 15.56 15.73 1.33
C PRO A 101 14.45 16.65 0.79
N GLY A 102 13.27 16.58 1.41
CA GLY A 102 12.06 17.28 0.97
C GLY A 102 11.18 16.52 -0.02
N ASP A 103 11.64 15.38 -0.55
CA ASP A 103 10.79 14.53 -1.39
C ASP A 103 9.70 13.86 -0.56
N SER A 104 8.55 13.65 -1.19
CA SER A 104 7.37 13.04 -0.60
C SER A 104 6.61 12.22 -1.63
N GLY A 105 5.83 11.26 -1.14
CA GLY A 105 4.94 10.49 -1.98
C GLY A 105 3.68 10.07 -1.24
N ASN A 106 2.68 9.74 -2.04
CA ASN A 106 1.37 9.34 -1.59
C ASN A 106 0.88 8.16 -2.44
N LEU A 107 0.41 7.11 -1.79
CA LEU A 107 -0.16 5.92 -2.41
C LEU A 107 -1.55 5.70 -1.81
N VAL A 108 -2.56 5.57 -2.65
CA VAL A 108 -3.91 5.22 -2.23
C VAL A 108 -4.26 3.88 -2.81
N ILE A 109 -4.71 2.96 -1.95
CA ILE A 109 -5.10 1.60 -2.30
C ILE A 109 -6.60 1.46 -2.12
N GLY A 110 -7.33 1.18 -3.19
CA GLY A 110 -8.75 0.82 -3.17
C GLY A 110 -8.94 -0.68 -2.99
N LEU A 111 -9.87 -1.05 -2.12
CA LEU A 111 -10.18 -2.42 -1.72
C LEU A 111 -11.67 -2.68 -1.88
N GLN A 112 -12.03 -3.70 -2.66
CA GLN A 112 -13.42 -4.10 -2.87
C GLN A 112 -13.62 -5.58 -2.62
N ALA A 113 -14.54 -5.92 -1.73
CA ALA A 113 -14.97 -7.29 -1.53
C ALA A 113 -15.97 -7.71 -2.61
N LEU A 114 -15.73 -8.84 -3.25
CA LEU A 114 -16.60 -9.44 -4.26
C LEU A 114 -17.23 -10.70 -3.68
N ASP A 115 -18.48 -10.96 -4.06
CA ASP A 115 -19.26 -12.16 -3.77
C ASP A 115 -19.59 -12.45 -2.28
N ALA A 116 -18.87 -11.85 -1.32
CA ALA A 116 -19.13 -11.95 0.12
C ALA A 116 -18.49 -10.79 0.92
N ASP A 117 -18.89 -10.61 2.18
CA ASP A 117 -18.17 -9.78 3.16
C ASP A 117 -16.83 -10.42 3.53
N LEU A 118 -15.77 -9.61 3.64
CA LEU A 118 -14.40 -10.10 3.87
C LEU A 118 -13.72 -9.44 5.07
N ASN A 119 -13.06 -10.25 5.89
CA ASN A 119 -12.11 -9.77 6.89
C ASN A 119 -10.78 -9.51 6.20
N VAL A 120 -10.35 -8.24 6.14
CA VAL A 120 -9.12 -7.85 5.44
C VAL A 120 -8.01 -7.59 6.45
N TRP A 121 -6.87 -8.20 6.20
CA TRP A 121 -5.65 -8.07 6.96
C TRP A 121 -4.60 -7.32 6.16
N PHE A 122 -3.78 -6.53 6.84
CA PHE A 122 -2.76 -5.68 6.24
C PHE A 122 -1.45 -5.74 7.03
N ARG A 123 -0.32 -5.76 6.31
CA ARG A 123 1.00 -5.43 6.86
C ARG A 123 1.92 -4.83 5.78
N PRO A 124 2.68 -3.77 6.06
CA PRO A 124 3.86 -3.46 5.29
C PRO A 124 5.01 -4.41 5.67
N VAL A 125 5.86 -4.75 4.70
CA VAL A 125 7.02 -5.62 4.90
C VAL A 125 8.24 -4.95 4.26
N LEU A 126 9.28 -4.74 5.06
CA LEU A 126 10.57 -4.25 4.57
C LEU A 126 11.28 -5.36 3.81
N THR A 127 11.64 -5.12 2.55
CA THR A 127 12.30 -6.11 1.68
C THR A 127 13.78 -5.80 1.47
N ALA A 128 14.18 -4.53 1.56
CA ALA A 128 15.57 -4.11 1.63
C ALA A 128 15.71 -2.76 2.36
N ASN A 129 16.80 -2.58 3.09
CA ASN A 129 17.25 -1.30 3.62
C ASN A 129 18.76 -1.27 3.52
N ALA A 130 19.29 -0.59 2.50
CA ALA A 130 20.67 -0.73 2.08
C ALA A 130 21.34 0.64 1.93
N GLU A 131 22.54 0.74 2.50
CA GLU A 131 23.44 1.88 2.40
C GLU A 131 23.95 2.09 0.96
N ASN A 132 24.16 1.03 0.17
CA ASN A 132 24.76 1.10 -1.19
C ASN A 132 26.15 1.79 -1.29
N GLY A 133 26.77 2.06 -0.13
CA GLY A 133 28.12 2.59 0.04
C GLY A 133 28.13 4.11 0.07
N GLN A 134 29.00 4.70 0.88
CA GLN A 134 28.94 6.13 1.16
C GLN A 134 29.80 6.99 0.24
N ASN A 135 29.33 8.20 -0.04
CA ASN A 135 30.15 9.26 -0.63
C ASN A 135 30.77 10.18 0.43
N GLU A 136 31.81 10.94 0.08
CA GLU A 136 32.49 11.84 1.04
C GLU A 136 31.51 12.79 1.78
N PRO A 137 30.55 13.46 1.12
CA PRO A 137 29.57 14.29 1.82
C PRO A 137 28.68 13.57 2.85
N GLU A 138 28.39 12.29 2.64
CA GLU A 138 27.58 11.43 3.49
C GLU A 138 28.39 10.88 4.67
N GLU A 139 29.61 10.38 4.42
CA GLU A 139 30.57 10.02 5.48
C GLU A 139 30.84 11.20 6.43
N LEU A 140 30.82 12.44 5.93
CA LEU A 140 30.95 13.65 6.74
C LEU A 140 29.69 14.00 7.56
N ALA A 141 28.51 13.58 7.09
CA ALA A 141 27.23 13.87 7.73
C ALA A 141 26.92 12.89 8.87
N GLU A 142 27.17 11.60 8.68
CA GLU A 142 26.78 10.55 9.63
C GLU A 142 27.95 9.70 10.14
N GLY A 143 29.10 9.78 9.49
CA GLY A 143 30.25 8.91 9.75
C GLY A 143 30.31 7.73 8.81
N VAL A 144 31.30 6.86 9.03
CA VAL A 144 31.49 5.66 8.22
C VAL A 144 30.48 4.60 8.64
N ASP A 145 29.67 4.12 7.70
CA ASP A 145 28.78 2.98 7.88
C ASP A 145 29.58 1.74 8.28
N THR A 146 29.00 0.95 9.18
CA THR A 146 29.62 -0.28 9.70
C THR A 146 28.72 -1.50 9.67
N ASP A 147 27.44 -1.35 9.32
CA ASP A 147 26.47 -2.45 9.31
C ASP A 147 25.79 -2.67 7.95
N GLY A 148 25.97 -1.74 7.00
CA GLY A 148 25.41 -1.81 5.65
C GLY A 148 23.93 -1.45 5.57
N VAL A 149 23.33 -1.00 6.67
CA VAL A 149 21.92 -0.64 6.78
C VAL A 149 21.79 0.86 6.60
N GLY A 150 21.07 1.28 5.56
CA GLY A 150 20.86 2.70 5.29
C GLY A 150 19.93 3.38 6.30
N GLU A 151 20.13 4.68 6.46
CA GLU A 151 19.43 5.59 7.36
C GLU A 151 18.07 6.04 6.81
N LEU A 152 17.85 5.94 5.50
CA LEU A 152 16.65 6.42 4.80
C LEU A 152 15.35 5.93 5.45
N GLY A 153 15.27 4.66 5.82
CA GLY A 153 14.09 4.10 6.49
C GLY A 153 13.83 4.69 7.88
N GLY A 154 14.88 5.05 8.62
CA GLY A 154 14.81 5.66 9.96
C GLY A 154 14.40 7.13 9.92
N VAL A 155 14.68 7.83 8.83
CA VAL A 155 14.40 9.27 8.71
C VAL A 155 13.13 9.57 7.93
N THR A 156 12.65 8.62 7.12
CA THR A 156 11.42 8.78 6.34
C THR A 156 10.22 8.76 7.26
N ASN A 157 9.52 9.90 7.35
CA ASN A 157 8.24 9.98 8.05
C ASN A 157 7.18 9.27 7.23
N SER A 158 6.38 8.44 7.88
CA SER A 158 5.33 7.64 7.27
C SER A 158 3.99 7.80 8.01
N LEU A 159 2.90 7.61 7.28
CA LEU A 159 1.53 7.60 7.80
C LEU A 159 0.69 6.61 7.01
N PHE A 160 -0.01 5.71 7.69
CA PHE A 160 -1.09 4.89 7.13
C PHE A 160 -2.44 5.28 7.74
N TRP A 161 -3.47 5.43 6.91
CA TRP A 161 -4.82 5.78 7.37
C TRP A 161 -5.91 5.12 6.52
N LEU A 162 -7.11 5.07 7.07
CA LEU A 162 -8.31 4.68 6.35
C LEU A 162 -8.84 5.89 5.58
N ASP A 163 -8.57 5.93 4.28
CA ASP A 163 -8.94 6.98 3.35
C ASP A 163 -10.40 6.80 2.89
N ASN A 164 -11.31 6.97 3.85
CA ASN A 164 -12.73 6.73 3.70
C ASN A 164 -13.49 7.97 4.17
N SER A 165 -13.38 9.05 3.40
CA SER A 165 -14.03 10.31 3.69
C SER A 165 -15.52 10.14 4.05
N VAL A 166 -15.96 10.89 5.07
CA VAL A 166 -17.30 10.85 5.66
C VAL A 166 -18.44 11.25 4.69
N VAL A 167 -18.08 11.76 3.50
CA VAL A 167 -19.00 12.09 2.42
C VAL A 167 -18.59 11.31 1.16
N PHE A 168 -19.12 10.09 1.03
CA PHE A 168 -19.08 9.28 -0.20
C PHE A 168 -17.72 8.78 -0.71
N GLY A 169 -16.83 8.29 0.17
CA GLY A 169 -15.71 7.44 -0.29
C GLY A 169 -14.73 8.15 -1.23
N ALA A 170 -14.39 9.40 -0.90
CA ALA A 170 -13.41 10.16 -1.65
C ALA A 170 -12.01 9.66 -1.30
N CYS A 171 -11.61 8.50 -1.81
CA CYS A 171 -10.25 7.97 -1.75
C CYS A 171 -9.28 8.94 -2.43
N ASP A 172 -9.06 10.09 -1.81
CA ASP A 172 -8.46 11.29 -2.38
C ASP A 172 -7.00 11.46 -1.92
N GLY A 173 -6.55 10.55 -1.05
CA GLY A 173 -5.19 10.49 -0.57
C GLY A 173 -4.84 11.65 0.34
N GLN A 174 -5.81 12.38 0.89
CA GLN A 174 -5.62 13.28 2.01
C GLN A 174 -5.91 12.53 3.31
N ALA A 175 -5.22 12.89 4.38
CA ALA A 175 -5.49 12.35 5.71
C ALA A 175 -6.33 13.38 6.48
N ASP A 176 -7.66 13.26 6.36
CA ASP A 176 -8.61 14.20 6.95
C ASP A 176 -8.80 14.01 8.45
N LEU A 177 -9.32 15.04 9.14
CA LEU A 177 -9.50 15.04 10.60
C LEU A 177 -10.38 13.91 11.16
N PHE A 178 -11.21 13.30 10.33
CA PHE A 178 -12.13 12.23 10.72
C PHE A 178 -11.73 10.86 10.17
N GLU A 179 -10.61 10.79 9.46
CA GLU A 179 -10.07 9.55 8.94
C GLU A 179 -9.10 8.96 9.97
N PRO A 180 -9.41 7.77 10.50
CA PRO A 180 -8.56 7.17 11.50
C PRO A 180 -7.26 6.66 10.87
N GLN A 181 -6.16 6.80 11.61
CA GLN A 181 -4.94 6.07 11.28
C GLN A 181 -5.21 4.58 11.33
N VAL A 182 -4.51 3.81 10.50
CA VAL A 182 -4.53 2.35 10.63
C VAL A 182 -3.96 1.99 12.00
N PRO A 183 -4.66 1.20 12.82
CA PRO A 183 -4.14 0.79 14.12
C PRO A 183 -3.00 -0.21 13.95
N THR A 184 -1.95 -0.09 14.75
CA THR A 184 -0.92 -1.11 14.93
C THR A 184 -1.40 -2.19 15.91
N ALA A 185 -0.60 -3.25 16.13
CA ALA A 185 -0.96 -4.34 17.03
C ALA A 185 -1.19 -3.90 18.50
N ASP A 186 -0.56 -2.82 18.96
CA ASP A 186 -0.75 -2.28 20.31
C ASP A 186 -1.89 -1.24 20.41
N GLY A 187 -2.57 -0.96 19.29
CA GLY A 187 -3.67 -0.01 19.18
C GLY A 187 -3.23 1.45 19.03
N SER A 188 -1.93 1.72 18.89
CA SER A 188 -1.44 3.05 18.46
C SER A 188 -1.72 3.29 16.97
N GLY A 189 -1.61 4.54 16.53
CA GLY A 189 -1.78 4.89 15.13
C GLY A 189 -0.47 4.71 14.34
N ALA A 190 -0.58 4.22 13.11
CA ALA A 190 0.54 3.95 12.21
C ALA A 190 1.16 5.23 11.62
N ALA A 191 1.91 5.97 12.44
CA ALA A 191 2.64 7.16 12.03
C ALA A 191 4.01 7.27 12.74
N GLY A 192 5.05 7.64 11.99
CA GLY A 192 6.40 7.78 12.53
C GLY A 192 7.49 7.44 11.51
N ALA A 193 8.70 7.15 11.98
CA ALA A 193 9.77 6.65 11.13
C ALA A 193 9.31 5.34 10.46
N PHE A 194 9.61 5.19 9.17
CA PHE A 194 9.08 4.07 8.39
C PHE A 194 9.46 2.71 8.97
N VAL A 195 10.72 2.52 9.38
CA VAL A 195 11.18 1.26 9.99
C VAL A 195 10.43 0.92 11.28
N ASP A 196 10.18 1.90 12.14
CA ASP A 196 9.43 1.71 13.39
C ASP A 196 7.97 1.34 13.11
N VAL A 197 7.36 2.00 12.11
CA VAL A 197 5.99 1.68 11.68
C VAL A 197 5.93 0.26 11.12
N VAL A 198 6.88 -0.17 10.28
CA VAL A 198 6.89 -1.54 9.74
C VAL A 198 7.05 -2.58 10.85
N GLU A 199 7.94 -2.34 11.82
CA GLU A 199 8.14 -3.23 12.98
C GLU A 199 6.83 -3.39 13.78
N ALA A 200 6.06 -2.33 13.97
CA ALA A 200 4.78 -2.37 14.67
C ALA A 200 3.68 -3.21 13.96
N PHE A 201 3.90 -3.61 12.71
CA PHE A 201 3.03 -4.47 11.92
C PHE A 201 3.62 -5.88 11.68
N GLU A 202 4.64 -6.32 12.43
CA GLU A 202 5.31 -7.62 12.22
C GLU A 202 4.31 -8.80 12.02
N THR A 203 3.27 -8.85 12.85
CA THR A 203 2.20 -9.88 12.78
C THR A 203 1.09 -9.55 11.80
N GLY A 204 1.03 -8.32 11.30
CA GLY A 204 -0.10 -7.74 10.60
C GLY A 204 -1.32 -7.47 11.49
N VAL A 205 -2.24 -6.68 10.95
CA VAL A 205 -3.44 -6.24 11.65
C VAL A 205 -4.68 -6.43 10.78
N ARG A 206 -5.82 -6.65 11.42
CA ARG A 206 -7.12 -6.60 10.74
C ARG A 206 -7.54 -5.15 10.56
N LEU A 207 -7.92 -4.77 9.34
CA LEU A 207 -8.40 -3.43 9.05
C LEU A 207 -9.82 -3.24 9.58
N PRO A 208 -10.10 -2.21 10.39
CA PRO A 208 -11.40 -2.01 11.01
C PRO A 208 -12.35 -1.27 10.07
N PHE A 209 -12.95 -1.99 9.12
CA PHE A 209 -13.95 -1.42 8.23
C PHE A 209 -15.34 -1.31 8.89
N ASP A 210 -16.35 -0.93 8.13
CA ASP A 210 -17.72 -0.64 8.59
C ASP A 210 -18.70 -1.79 8.27
N GLY A 211 -18.24 -3.02 8.46
CA GLY A 211 -19.06 -4.23 8.34
C GLY A 211 -20.31 -4.19 9.23
N GLY A 212 -21.40 -4.80 8.75
CA GLY A 212 -22.69 -4.81 9.44
C GLY A 212 -22.78 -5.85 10.58
N ASP A 213 -23.94 -5.97 11.22
CA ASP A 213 -24.17 -6.86 12.37
C ASP A 213 -23.80 -8.34 12.13
N GLY A 214 -23.88 -8.80 10.87
CA GLY A 214 -23.51 -10.16 10.49
C GLY A 214 -22.00 -10.39 10.37
N CYS A 215 -21.23 -9.31 10.18
CA CYS A 215 -19.79 -9.33 10.04
C CYS A 215 -19.15 -8.01 10.51
N PRO A 216 -19.09 -7.76 11.82
CA PRO A 216 -18.56 -6.49 12.34
C PRO A 216 -17.12 -6.29 11.88
N GLU A 217 -16.76 -5.07 11.49
CA GLU A 217 -15.41 -4.68 11.02
C GLU A 217 -14.94 -5.30 9.69
N ALA A 218 -15.78 -6.08 9.01
CA ALA A 218 -15.47 -6.60 7.68
C ALA A 218 -15.58 -5.50 6.61
N LEU A 219 -14.90 -5.72 5.48
CA LEU A 219 -15.18 -5.02 4.23
C LEU A 219 -16.52 -5.56 3.67
N PRO A 220 -17.59 -4.74 3.59
CA PRO A 220 -18.88 -5.21 3.10
C PRO A 220 -18.80 -5.65 1.64
N GLN A 221 -19.58 -6.65 1.26
CA GLN A 221 -19.73 -7.09 -0.12
C GLN A 221 -20.08 -5.90 -1.02
N ASP A 222 -19.40 -5.79 -2.15
CA ASP A 222 -19.48 -4.70 -3.12
C ASP A 222 -19.07 -3.32 -2.57
N GLY A 223 -18.74 -3.23 -1.28
CA GLY A 223 -18.21 -2.04 -0.63
C GLY A 223 -16.78 -1.76 -1.09
N ASN A 224 -16.50 -0.49 -1.36
CA ASN A 224 -15.15 0.00 -1.61
C ASN A 224 -14.62 0.76 -0.40
N ARG A 225 -13.44 0.39 0.08
CA ARG A 225 -12.72 1.15 1.10
C ARG A 225 -11.30 1.41 0.66
N CYS A 226 -10.72 2.51 1.08
CA CYS A 226 -9.35 2.82 0.75
C CYS A 226 -8.44 2.89 1.96
N VAL A 227 -7.18 2.58 1.71
CA VAL A 227 -6.05 2.74 2.63
C VAL A 227 -5.10 3.73 1.99
N GLY A 228 -4.83 4.83 2.68
CA GLY A 228 -3.82 5.79 2.29
C GLY A 228 -2.47 5.46 2.93
N PHE A 229 -1.41 5.71 2.19
CA PHE A 229 -0.03 5.67 2.66
C PHE A 229 0.72 6.90 2.16
N ARG A 230 1.31 7.64 3.09
CA ARG A 230 2.11 8.83 2.79
C ARG A 230 3.48 8.69 3.39
N TRP A 231 4.49 9.10 2.63
CA TRP A 231 5.85 9.21 3.10
C TRP A 231 6.44 10.58 2.77
N ALA A 232 7.36 11.07 3.61
CA ALA A 232 8.10 12.30 3.38
C ALA A 232 9.49 12.22 4.02
N VAL A 233 10.51 12.61 3.25
CA VAL A 233 11.88 12.75 3.74
C VAL A 233 12.05 14.19 4.27
N PRO A 234 12.42 14.40 5.54
CA PRO A 234 12.65 15.73 6.10
C PRO A 234 13.73 16.50 5.33
N GLU A 235 13.51 17.80 5.08
CA GLU A 235 14.50 18.66 4.40
C GLU A 235 15.79 18.79 5.20
N GLU A 236 15.68 18.74 6.53
CA GLU A 236 16.79 18.91 7.47
C GLU A 236 17.78 17.73 7.49
N ILE A 237 17.47 16.59 6.85
CA ILE A 237 18.34 15.41 6.89
C ILE A 237 19.61 15.57 6.05
N GLY A 238 19.62 16.50 5.09
CA GLY A 238 20.82 16.87 4.34
C GLY A 238 21.44 15.70 3.55
N ASN A 239 22.73 15.46 3.78
CA ASN A 239 23.54 14.53 2.98
C ASN A 239 23.57 13.07 3.51
N THR A 240 22.80 12.79 4.56
CA THR A 240 22.79 11.52 5.32
C THR A 240 22.29 10.32 4.52
N ILE A 241 21.50 10.52 3.46
CA ILE A 241 20.76 9.42 2.78
C ILE A 241 21.02 9.36 1.27
N GLN A 242 22.16 9.86 0.81
CA GLN A 242 22.41 10.08 -0.62
C GLN A 242 22.59 8.78 -1.41
N SER A 243 23.26 7.79 -0.82
CA SER A 243 23.47 6.44 -1.39
C SER A 243 22.33 5.49 -1.04
N ASP A 244 21.64 5.76 0.05
CA ASP A 244 20.63 4.90 0.63
C ASP A 244 19.50 4.46 -0.31
N SER A 245 19.02 3.26 -0.04
CA SER A 245 17.80 2.75 -0.62
C SER A 245 16.94 1.98 0.39
N LEU A 246 15.64 2.10 0.21
CA LEU A 246 14.60 1.43 0.96
C LEU A 246 13.64 0.74 -0.02
N GLU A 247 13.41 -0.55 0.15
CA GLU A 247 12.42 -1.31 -0.59
C GLU A 247 11.44 -1.98 0.36
N PHE A 248 10.16 -1.92 0.03
CA PHE A 248 9.12 -2.56 0.83
C PHE A 248 7.93 -2.98 -0.03
N THR A 249 7.13 -3.88 0.55
CA THR A 249 5.87 -4.35 -0.02
C THR A 249 4.72 -4.06 0.94
N LEU A 250 3.56 -3.70 0.38
CA LEU A 250 2.31 -3.63 1.13
C LEU A 250 1.50 -4.91 0.88
N GLU A 251 1.34 -5.73 1.92
CA GLU A 251 0.63 -7.01 1.83
C GLU A 251 -0.80 -6.87 2.36
N PHE A 252 -1.76 -7.33 1.57
CA PHE A 252 -3.17 -7.45 1.95
C PHE A 252 -3.59 -8.90 1.82
N ALA A 253 -4.29 -9.42 2.83
CA ALA A 253 -4.90 -10.74 2.81
C ALA A 253 -6.39 -10.64 3.16
N ALA A 254 -7.20 -11.55 2.64
CA ALA A 254 -8.63 -11.58 2.93
C ALA A 254 -9.04 -12.99 3.36
N VAL A 255 -9.81 -13.06 4.44
CA VAL A 255 -10.45 -14.28 4.92
C VAL A 255 -11.96 -14.07 4.97
N SER A 256 -12.72 -15.16 4.93
CA SER A 256 -14.18 -15.08 4.95
C SER A 256 -14.69 -14.43 6.24
N CYS A 257 -15.85 -13.81 6.13
CA CYS A 257 -16.60 -13.39 7.31
C CYS A 257 -16.74 -14.52 8.37
N GLY A 258 -16.42 -14.21 9.63
CA GLY A 258 -16.47 -15.15 10.74
C GLY A 258 -15.20 -15.99 10.92
N ASP A 259 -14.21 -15.83 10.04
CA ASP A 259 -12.84 -16.29 10.26
C ASP A 259 -12.00 -15.12 10.77
N ASP A 260 -11.61 -15.19 12.05
CA ASP A 260 -10.75 -14.20 12.69
C ASP A 260 -9.29 -14.67 12.77
N ALA A 261 -8.94 -15.77 12.10
CA ALA A 261 -7.56 -16.22 12.00
C ALA A 261 -6.72 -15.20 11.24
N ASN A 262 -5.54 -14.87 11.80
CA ASN A 262 -4.58 -14.02 11.13
C ASN A 262 -3.91 -14.79 10.00
N PRO A 263 -4.11 -14.42 8.72
CA PRO A 263 -3.55 -15.14 7.57
C PRO A 263 -2.03 -14.97 7.45
N PHE A 264 -1.43 -14.01 8.16
CA PHE A 264 0.02 -13.83 8.17
C PHE A 264 0.73 -14.70 9.21
N GLU A 265 -0.02 -15.26 10.17
CA GLU A 265 0.50 -16.25 11.09
C GLU A 265 0.48 -17.62 10.41
N VAL A 266 1.66 -18.22 10.23
CA VAL A 266 1.75 -19.58 9.70
C VAL A 266 1.17 -20.52 10.76
N ALA A 267 0.17 -21.34 10.37
CA ALA A 267 -0.27 -22.46 11.20
C ALA A 267 0.94 -23.37 11.50
N ALA A 268 1.35 -23.43 12.77
CA ALA A 268 2.42 -24.31 13.24
C ALA A 268 2.11 -25.80 13.03
#